data_AF-A0A661UDP1-F1
#
_entry.id   AF-A0A661UDP1-F1
#
_cell.length_a   1.000
_cell.length_b   1.000
_cell.length_c   1.000
_cell.angle_alpha   90.00
_cell.angle_beta   90.00
_cell.angle_gamma   90.00
#
_symmetry.space_group_name_H-M   'P 1'
#
loop_
_entity.id
_entity.type
_entity.pdbx_description
1 polymer ?
#
loop_
_entity_poly.entity_id
_entity_poly.type
_entity_poly.pdbx_seq_one_letter_code
_entity_poly.pdbx_strand_id
1 'polypeptide(L)'
;MRSGGSLFLACALAMSLVIGARPVCKAVGASGATRSVGQAKLGGLEVKLPAPELKGSVSVEDAIKRRRTVRRFSSAPITLEALSQVLWSAQGITGADGFKRAAPSAGATFPIEVYFACGDKSVKGLRKGLWRYVPAGHTIKRVATWDARASLARDSLGQMWAAEAPVTVAIVCDYSRTTGRYGKRGVRYV
;
A
#
# COMPACT_ATOMS: atom_id res chain seq x y z
N MET A 1 -7.75 -4.05 52.66
CA MET A 1 -6.49 -4.20 51.89
C MET A 1 -6.84 -4.71 50.49
N ARG A 2 -6.12 -4.18 49.49
CA ARG A 2 -6.17 -4.41 48.02
C ARG A 2 -6.33 -5.91 47.65
N SER A 3 -6.88 -6.39 46.53
CA SER A 3 -7.23 -5.93 45.17
C SER A 3 -8.24 -6.97 44.59
N GLY A 4 -9.25 -6.65 43.76
CA GLY A 4 -9.15 -6.48 42.29
C GLY A 4 -8.57 -7.73 41.59
N GLY A 5 -9.17 -8.40 40.60
CA GLY A 5 -10.33 -8.18 39.75
C GLY A 5 -10.19 -9.06 38.50
N SER A 6 -11.31 -9.27 37.80
CA SER A 6 -11.41 -9.59 36.36
C SER A 6 -11.11 -11.00 35.85
N LEU A 7 -12.19 -11.79 35.85
CA LEU A 7 -12.75 -12.53 34.71
C LEU A 7 -12.10 -12.17 33.33
N PHE A 8 -11.20 -13.01 32.83
CA PHE A 8 -10.79 -13.00 31.41
C PHE A 8 -11.60 -14.05 30.67
N LEU A 9 -12.70 -13.60 30.07
CA LEU A 9 -13.43 -14.38 29.07
C LEU A 9 -12.65 -14.36 27.76
N ALA A 10 -12.48 -15.55 27.20
CA ALA A 10 -11.82 -15.84 25.95
C ALA A 10 -12.44 -15.09 24.74
N CYS A 11 -11.60 -14.70 23.79
CA CYS A 11 -11.99 -14.74 22.38
C CYS A 11 -10.83 -15.37 21.61
N ALA A 12 -11.18 -16.42 20.87
CA ALA A 12 -10.31 -17.47 20.39
C ALA A 12 -9.37 -17.03 19.26
N LEU A 13 -8.27 -17.77 19.17
CA LEU A 13 -7.46 -17.92 17.96
C LEU A 13 -8.32 -18.16 16.72
N ALA A 14 -7.97 -17.48 15.65
CA ALA A 14 -7.93 -18.10 14.32
C ALA A 14 -6.59 -17.71 13.67
N MET A 15 -5.58 -18.57 13.88
CA MET A 15 -4.54 -18.76 12.87
C MET A 15 -5.24 -19.16 11.58
N SER A 16 -4.99 -18.43 10.52
CA SER A 16 -5.01 -18.99 9.17
C SER A 16 -3.71 -18.63 8.51
N LEU A 17 -2.73 -19.47 8.82
CA LEU A 17 -1.58 -19.77 7.99
C LEU A 17 -2.09 -20.04 6.56
N VAL A 18 -2.03 -19.06 5.67
CA VAL A 18 -2.11 -19.31 4.22
C VAL A 18 -0.68 -19.51 3.72
N ILE A 19 -0.07 -20.62 4.15
CA ILE A 19 0.87 -21.34 3.28
C ILE A 19 -0.02 -22.19 2.40
N GLY A 20 -0.41 -21.62 1.28
CA GLY A 20 -1.43 -22.19 0.41
C GLY A 20 -1.60 -21.30 -0.81
N ALA A 21 -0.53 -21.11 -1.57
CA ALA A 21 -0.65 -20.74 -2.98
C ALA A 21 -1.47 -21.83 -3.68
N ARG A 22 -2.79 -21.68 -3.70
CA ARG A 22 -3.65 -22.33 -4.68
C ARG A 22 -3.85 -21.32 -5.80
N PRO A 23 -3.24 -21.55 -6.98
CA PRO A 23 -3.52 -20.72 -8.13
C PRO A 23 -4.98 -20.92 -8.50
N VAL A 24 -5.71 -19.82 -8.70
CA VAL A 24 -6.97 -19.87 -9.44
C VAL A 24 -6.59 -20.06 -10.91
N CYS A 25 -6.21 -21.28 -11.26
CA CYS A 25 -6.17 -21.79 -12.62
C CYS A 25 -7.13 -22.96 -12.67
N LYS A 26 -8.18 -22.80 -13.47
CA LYS A 26 -9.08 -23.88 -13.87
C LYS A 26 -8.25 -25.04 -14.41
N ALA A 27 -8.68 -26.25 -14.07
CA ALA A 27 -8.16 -27.50 -14.57
C ALA A 27 -8.14 -27.54 -16.11
N VAL A 28 -6.95 -27.74 -16.67
CA VAL A 28 -6.74 -28.47 -17.93
C VAL A 28 -5.43 -29.25 -17.76
N GLY A 29 -5.53 -30.59 -17.88
CA GLY A 29 -4.48 -31.47 -18.38
C GLY A 29 -3.18 -31.59 -17.58
N ALA A 30 -2.96 -32.78 -17.01
CA ALA A 30 -1.73 -33.19 -16.35
C ALA A 30 -0.51 -33.23 -17.30
N SER A 31 0.63 -32.67 -16.86
CA SER A 31 1.99 -33.21 -17.10
C SER A 31 3.01 -32.33 -16.37
N GLY A 32 3.91 -32.95 -15.60
CA GLY A 32 4.83 -32.28 -14.69
C GLY A 32 5.93 -31.46 -15.35
N ALA A 33 6.29 -30.34 -14.70
CA ALA A 33 7.62 -29.74 -14.67
C ALA A 33 7.60 -28.56 -13.67
N THR A 34 8.44 -28.62 -12.65
CA THR A 34 8.65 -27.55 -11.66
C THR A 34 9.22 -26.32 -12.37
N ARG A 35 8.44 -25.23 -12.48
CA ARG A 35 8.94 -23.93 -12.98
C ARG A 35 9.14 -22.96 -11.82
N SER A 36 10.36 -22.45 -11.72
CA SER A 36 10.71 -21.28 -10.91
C SER A 36 9.78 -20.11 -11.28
N VAL A 37 9.29 -19.39 -10.28
CA VAL A 37 8.53 -18.16 -10.48
C VAL A 37 9.51 -17.08 -10.94
N GLY A 38 9.78 -17.08 -12.25
CA GLY A 38 10.48 -16.00 -12.91
C GLY A 38 9.69 -14.71 -12.75
N GLN A 39 10.40 -13.62 -12.43
CA GLN A 39 9.86 -12.26 -12.42
C GLN A 39 9.18 -11.99 -13.77
N ALA A 40 7.85 -12.01 -13.79
CA ALA A 40 7.09 -11.59 -14.95
C ALA A 40 7.33 -10.10 -15.15
N LYS A 41 8.03 -9.77 -16.24
CA LYS A 41 8.26 -8.41 -16.74
C LYS A 41 6.89 -7.83 -17.16
N LEU A 42 6.13 -7.33 -16.19
CA LEU A 42 4.90 -6.58 -16.44
C LEU A 42 5.31 -5.26 -17.10
N GLY A 43 5.29 -5.26 -18.44
CA GLY A 43 5.34 -4.04 -19.27
C GLY A 43 4.08 -3.22 -19.04
N GLY A 44 3.95 -2.67 -17.85
CA GLY A 44 2.82 -1.85 -17.41
C GLY A 44 3.07 -0.40 -17.80
N LEU A 45 2.00 0.25 -18.27
CA LEU A 45 1.96 1.69 -18.51
C LEU A 45 2.57 2.44 -17.30
N GLU A 46 3.66 3.16 -17.55
CA GLU A 46 4.34 4.01 -16.57
C GLU A 46 3.94 5.46 -16.80
N VAL A 47 3.52 6.15 -15.73
CA VAL A 47 3.08 7.54 -15.79
C VAL A 47 3.95 8.36 -14.85
N LYS A 48 4.50 9.47 -15.36
CA LYS A 48 5.21 10.47 -14.56
C LYS A 48 4.21 11.28 -13.75
N LEU A 49 4.46 11.42 -12.45
CA LEU A 49 3.63 12.24 -11.58
C LEU A 49 4.06 13.72 -11.63
N PRO A 50 3.12 14.66 -11.44
CA PRO A 50 3.45 16.06 -11.17
C PRO A 50 4.34 16.18 -9.94
N ALA A 51 5.30 17.11 -9.95
CA ALA A 51 6.18 17.33 -8.81
C ALA A 51 5.39 17.67 -7.54
N PRO A 52 5.81 17.17 -6.36
CA PRO A 52 5.15 17.48 -5.10
C PRO A 52 5.37 18.94 -4.69
N GLU A 53 4.39 19.51 -4.00
CA GLU A 53 4.51 20.82 -3.39
C GLU A 53 5.23 20.69 -2.04
N LEU A 54 6.39 21.35 -1.94
CA LEU A 54 7.25 21.27 -0.75
C LEU A 54 6.93 22.33 0.31
N LYS A 55 6.06 23.29 -0.02
CA LYS A 55 5.63 24.37 0.87
C LYS A 55 4.11 24.35 1.00
N GLY A 56 3.60 23.68 2.03
CA GLY A 56 2.17 23.64 2.31
C GLY A 56 1.65 24.91 2.99
N SER A 57 0.33 25.12 2.91
CA SER A 57 -0.38 26.20 3.62
C SER A 57 -0.83 25.84 5.04
N VAL A 58 -0.62 24.58 5.46
CA VAL A 58 -1.03 24.06 6.77
C VAL A 58 0.22 23.67 7.56
N SER A 59 0.32 24.16 8.80
CA SER A 59 1.39 23.78 9.72
C SER A 59 1.27 22.32 10.16
N VAL A 60 2.36 21.72 10.65
CA VAL A 60 2.34 20.34 11.16
C VAL A 60 1.43 20.25 12.40
N GLU A 61 1.48 21.26 13.25
CA GLU A 61 0.69 21.40 14.47
C GLU A 61 -0.82 21.43 14.15
N ASP A 62 -1.22 22.23 13.15
CA ASP A 62 -2.61 22.29 12.71
C ASP A 62 -3.08 20.97 12.10
N ALA A 63 -2.23 20.32 11.28
CA ALA A 63 -2.55 19.03 10.69
C ALA A 63 -2.80 17.98 11.77
N ILE A 64 -1.95 17.92 12.81
CA ILE A 64 -2.10 17.01 13.95
C ILE A 64 -3.40 17.30 14.71
N LYS A 65 -3.67 18.58 15.04
CA LYS A 65 -4.88 18.99 15.79
C LYS A 65 -6.17 18.63 15.06
N ARG A 66 -6.20 18.84 13.74
CA ARG A 66 -7.41 18.67 12.90
C ARG A 66 -7.60 17.24 12.38
N ARG A 67 -6.58 16.38 12.41
CA ARG A 67 -6.64 15.01 11.86
C ARG A 67 -7.83 14.23 12.43
N ARG A 68 -8.69 13.71 11.55
CA ARG A 68 -9.78 12.79 11.89
C ARG A 68 -9.81 11.65 10.89
N THR A 69 -10.35 10.51 11.32
CA THR A 69 -10.63 9.39 10.41
C THR A 69 -11.96 9.65 9.73
N VAL A 70 -11.92 9.80 8.40
CA VAL A 70 -13.11 10.00 7.56
C VAL A 70 -13.42 8.71 6.82
N ARG A 71 -14.68 8.28 6.86
CA ARG A 71 -15.17 7.03 6.22
C ARG A 71 -16.33 7.27 5.27
N ARG A 72 -16.55 8.52 4.87
CA ARG A 72 -17.54 8.95 3.88
C ARG A 72 -16.82 9.83 2.88
N PHE A 73 -16.90 9.49 1.61
CA PHE A 73 -16.16 10.17 0.56
C PHE A 73 -17.12 10.81 -0.44
N SER A 74 -16.70 11.93 -1.02
CA SER A 74 -17.38 12.47 -2.19
C SER A 74 -17.14 11.55 -3.39
N SER A 75 -18.10 11.50 -4.31
CA SER A 75 -17.94 10.87 -5.62
C SER A 75 -17.07 11.68 -6.59
N ALA A 76 -16.66 12.89 -6.20
CA ALA A 76 -15.81 13.75 -7.01
C ALA A 76 -14.41 13.14 -7.21
N PRO A 77 -13.87 13.17 -8.45
CA PRO A 77 -12.51 12.72 -8.71
C PRO A 77 -11.47 13.59 -8.02
N ILE A 78 -10.43 12.96 -7.50
CA ILE A 78 -9.23 13.68 -7.07
C ILE A 78 -8.35 14.04 -8.27
N THR A 79 -7.49 15.05 -8.12
CA THR A 79 -6.53 15.41 -9.16
C THR A 79 -5.29 14.54 -9.09
N LEU A 80 -4.50 14.54 -10.18
CA LEU A 80 -3.25 13.77 -10.21
C LEU A 80 -2.20 14.38 -9.28
N GLU A 81 -2.23 15.71 -9.07
CA GLU A 81 -1.38 16.44 -8.14
C GLU A 81 -1.68 16.03 -6.69
N ALA A 82 -2.95 15.92 -6.31
CA ALA A 82 -3.34 15.48 -4.97
C ALA A 82 -2.88 14.03 -4.70
N LEU A 83 -3.05 13.14 -5.68
CA LEU A 83 -2.52 11.78 -5.59
C LEU A 83 -0.99 11.77 -5.49
N SER A 84 -0.32 12.58 -6.32
CA SER A 84 1.14 12.71 -6.32
C SER A 84 1.67 13.13 -4.95
N GLN A 85 1.04 14.14 -4.34
CA GLN A 85 1.40 14.65 -3.02
C GLN A 85 1.33 13.54 -1.97
N VAL A 86 0.23 12.77 -1.95
CA VAL A 86 0.05 11.67 -0.99
C VAL A 86 1.11 10.58 -1.17
N LEU A 87 1.39 10.16 -2.41
CA LEU A 87 2.38 9.12 -2.70
C LEU A 87 3.80 9.57 -2.34
N TRP A 88 4.15 10.83 -2.64
CA TRP A 88 5.42 11.41 -2.23
C TRP A 88 5.53 11.53 -0.72
N SER A 89 4.49 11.98 -0.01
CA SER A 89 4.52 12.02 1.46
C SER A 89 4.68 10.64 2.09
N ALA A 90 4.22 9.58 1.43
CA ALA A 90 4.34 8.20 1.94
C ALA A 90 5.76 7.62 1.79
N GLN A 91 6.39 7.73 0.61
CA GLN A 91 7.68 7.09 0.31
C GLN A 91 8.57 7.88 -0.66
N GLY A 92 8.24 9.13 -0.96
CA GLY A 92 8.99 9.98 -1.89
C GLY A 92 10.40 10.28 -1.41
N ILE A 93 11.31 10.58 -2.34
CA ILE A 93 12.69 10.95 -2.03
C ILE A 93 12.73 12.42 -1.59
N THR A 94 13.45 12.69 -0.50
CA THR A 94 13.59 14.01 0.13
C THR A 94 15.06 14.45 0.26
N GLY A 95 15.99 13.50 0.27
CA GLY A 95 17.42 13.80 0.36
C GLY A 95 17.99 14.25 -0.98
N ALA A 96 18.85 15.27 -0.95
CA ALA A 96 19.62 15.69 -2.12
C ALA A 96 20.57 14.59 -2.64
N ASP A 97 20.92 13.63 -1.78
CA ASP A 97 21.68 12.43 -2.12
C ASP A 97 20.87 11.42 -2.96
N GLY A 98 19.55 11.61 -3.12
CA GLY A 98 18.68 10.71 -3.86
C GLY A 98 18.26 9.46 -3.08
N PHE A 99 18.66 9.32 -1.82
CA PHE A 99 18.45 8.10 -1.03
C PHE A 99 17.46 8.27 0.12
N LYS A 100 17.47 9.43 0.79
CA LYS A 100 16.57 9.65 1.94
C LYS A 100 15.13 9.77 1.47
N ARG A 101 14.21 9.13 2.20
CA ARG A 101 12.78 9.15 1.92
C ARG A 101 12.01 9.99 2.94
N ALA A 102 10.79 10.38 2.57
CA ALA A 102 9.84 11.07 3.42
C ALA A 102 9.52 10.26 4.69
N ALA A 103 9.45 8.93 4.58
CA ALA A 103 9.32 8.04 5.72
C ALA A 103 10.69 7.43 6.10
N PRO A 104 11.07 7.47 7.40
CA PRO A 104 12.31 6.86 7.87
C PRO A 104 12.23 5.33 7.76
N SER A 105 13.40 4.67 7.66
CA SER A 105 13.48 3.21 7.56
C SER A 105 14.73 2.67 8.25
N ALA A 106 14.56 1.56 8.99
CA ALA A 106 15.65 0.89 9.70
C ALA A 106 16.77 0.47 8.71
N GLY A 107 17.97 0.99 8.97
CA GLY A 107 19.15 0.71 8.16
C GLY A 107 19.03 1.14 6.70
N ALA A 108 18.15 2.09 6.38
CA ALA A 108 17.86 2.55 5.02
C ALA A 108 17.53 1.40 4.04
N THR A 109 16.91 0.33 4.55
CA THR A 109 16.55 -0.86 3.74
C THR A 109 15.30 -0.65 2.89
N PHE A 110 14.48 0.35 3.24
CA PHE A 110 13.26 0.76 2.54
C PHE A 110 12.40 -0.42 2.01
N PRO A 111 11.90 -1.27 2.94
CA PRO A 111 11.11 -2.45 2.63
C PRO A 111 9.67 -2.12 2.21
N ILE A 112 9.19 -0.93 2.57
CA ILE A 112 7.83 -0.50 2.30
C ILE A 112 7.68 -0.09 0.83
N GLU A 113 6.71 -0.72 0.17
CA GLU A 113 6.21 -0.37 -1.16
C GLU A 113 4.78 0.17 -1.06
N VAL A 114 4.48 1.18 -1.88
CA VAL A 114 3.16 1.82 -1.90
C VAL A 114 2.44 1.42 -3.18
N TYR A 115 1.32 0.75 -3.02
CA TYR A 115 0.38 0.43 -4.08
C TYR A 115 -0.90 1.22 -3.87
N PHE A 116 -1.65 1.46 -4.94
CA PHE A 116 -2.98 2.02 -4.83
C PHE A 116 -3.91 1.49 -5.90
N ALA A 117 -5.18 1.31 -5.53
CA ALA A 117 -6.26 0.96 -6.42
C ALA A 117 -7.15 2.18 -6.67
N CYS A 118 -7.53 2.40 -7.92
CA CYS A 118 -8.48 3.45 -8.29
C CYS A 118 -9.47 2.94 -9.34
N GLY A 119 -10.68 3.46 -9.30
CA GLY A 119 -11.72 3.18 -10.28
C GLY A 119 -11.62 4.07 -11.52
N ASP A 120 -12.56 3.85 -12.44
CA ASP A 120 -12.70 4.72 -13.61
C ASP A 120 -13.21 6.09 -13.14
N LYS A 121 -12.63 7.16 -13.69
CA LYS A 121 -12.97 8.54 -13.34
C LYS A 121 -12.82 8.87 -11.84
N SER A 122 -12.06 8.08 -11.06
CA SER A 122 -11.79 8.40 -9.65
C SER A 122 -10.59 9.34 -9.48
N VAL A 123 -9.67 9.33 -10.45
CA VAL A 123 -8.52 10.23 -10.52
C VAL A 123 -8.51 10.86 -11.92
N LYS A 124 -8.41 12.19 -11.99
CA LYS A 124 -8.39 12.90 -13.27
C LYS A 124 -7.20 12.46 -14.12
N GLY A 125 -7.45 12.10 -15.38
CA GLY A 125 -6.40 11.70 -16.33
C GLY A 125 -5.81 10.31 -16.09
N LEU A 126 -6.30 9.54 -15.12
CA LEU A 126 -5.80 8.20 -14.83
C LEU A 126 -6.89 7.14 -15.05
N ARG A 127 -6.52 6.05 -15.72
CA ARG A 127 -7.42 4.90 -15.93
C ARG A 127 -7.53 4.07 -14.65
N LYS A 128 -8.65 3.36 -14.47
CA LYS A 128 -8.79 2.39 -13.37
C LYS A 128 -7.63 1.42 -13.33
N GLY A 129 -7.32 0.91 -12.16
CA GLY A 129 -6.29 -0.13 -12.04
C GLY A 129 -5.74 -0.25 -10.65
N LEU A 130 -4.85 -1.23 -10.52
CA LEU A 130 -3.90 -1.31 -9.41
C LEU A 130 -2.56 -0.80 -9.91
N TRP A 131 -1.98 0.10 -9.14
CA TRP A 131 -0.77 0.83 -9.49
C TRP A 131 0.25 0.72 -8.36
N ARG A 132 1.53 0.78 -8.72
CA ARG A 132 2.66 0.84 -7.79
C ARG A 132 3.38 2.16 -7.94
N TYR A 133 3.63 2.85 -6.84
CA TYR A 133 4.49 4.03 -6.82
C TYR A 133 5.96 3.64 -6.88
N VAL A 134 6.73 4.33 -7.71
CA VAL A 134 8.17 4.14 -7.90
C VAL A 134 8.88 5.43 -7.46
N PRO A 135 9.46 5.47 -6.24
CA PRO A 135 10.06 6.69 -5.69
C PRO A 135 11.20 7.27 -6.55
N ALA A 136 12.07 6.42 -7.08
CA ALA A 136 13.26 6.84 -7.84
C ALA A 136 12.92 7.70 -9.07
N GLY A 137 11.82 7.36 -9.75
CA GLY A 137 11.35 8.10 -10.92
C GLY A 137 10.28 9.14 -10.58
N HIS A 138 9.75 9.15 -9.36
CA HIS A 138 8.48 9.82 -9.05
C HIS A 138 7.40 9.46 -10.10
N THR A 139 7.24 8.16 -10.34
CA THR A 139 6.34 7.59 -11.34
C THR A 139 5.38 6.58 -10.71
N ILE A 140 4.32 6.24 -11.43
CA ILE A 140 3.41 5.14 -11.09
C ILE A 140 3.42 4.12 -12.23
N LYS A 141 3.49 2.83 -11.86
CA LYS A 141 3.46 1.71 -12.80
C LYS A 141 2.16 0.93 -12.62
N ARG A 142 1.40 0.73 -13.70
CA ARG A 142 0.20 -0.09 -13.64
C ARG A 142 0.58 -1.55 -13.51
N VAL A 143 0.18 -2.19 -12.41
CA VAL A 143 0.41 -3.63 -12.19
C VAL A 143 -0.79 -4.46 -12.59
N ALA A 144 -1.99 -3.87 -12.58
CA ALA A 144 -3.22 -4.53 -12.97
C ALA A 144 -4.25 -3.56 -13.56
N THR A 145 -5.07 -4.06 -14.49
CA THR A 145 -6.03 -3.24 -15.23
C THR A 145 -7.41 -3.15 -14.60
N TRP A 146 -7.70 -4.02 -13.62
CA TRP A 146 -8.97 -4.03 -12.90
C TRP A 146 -8.96 -3.13 -11.67
N ASP A 147 -10.15 -2.75 -11.22
CA ASP A 147 -10.35 -2.00 -9.97
C ASP A 147 -10.33 -2.98 -8.78
N ALA A 148 -9.31 -2.86 -7.92
CA ALA A 148 -9.11 -3.73 -6.76
C ALA A 148 -9.71 -3.17 -5.46
N ARG A 149 -10.40 -2.01 -5.49
CA ARG A 149 -10.90 -1.37 -4.25
C ARG A 149 -11.89 -2.26 -3.49
N ALA A 150 -12.82 -2.91 -4.20
CA ALA A 150 -13.80 -3.80 -3.59
C ALA A 150 -13.18 -5.09 -3.02
N SER A 151 -12.15 -5.66 -3.65
CA SER A 151 -11.43 -6.80 -3.07
C SER A 151 -10.66 -6.39 -1.81
N LEU A 152 -9.91 -5.28 -1.87
CA LEU A 152 -9.16 -4.77 -0.72
C LEU A 152 -10.08 -4.48 0.49
N ALA A 153 -11.26 -3.90 0.24
CA ALA A 153 -12.24 -3.63 1.29
C ALA A 153 -12.81 -4.91 1.94
N ARG A 154 -13.08 -5.95 1.14
CA ARG A 154 -13.51 -7.26 1.65
C ARG A 154 -12.44 -7.92 2.51
N ASP A 155 -11.19 -7.89 2.05
CA ASP A 155 -10.04 -8.46 2.78
C ASP A 155 -9.73 -7.67 4.05
N SER A 156 -10.16 -6.40 4.13
CA SER A 156 -10.05 -5.53 5.30
C SER A 156 -11.18 -5.72 6.31
N LEU A 157 -11.54 -6.97 6.62
CA LEU A 157 -12.66 -7.34 7.50
C LEU A 157 -14.03 -6.81 7.01
N GLY A 158 -14.24 -6.76 5.70
CA GLY A 158 -15.52 -6.33 5.11
C GLY A 158 -15.80 -4.83 5.25
N GLN A 159 -14.78 -3.99 5.41
CA GLN A 159 -14.92 -2.53 5.54
C GLN A 159 -15.24 -1.85 4.20
N MET A 160 -16.46 -2.05 3.71
CA MET A 160 -16.90 -1.63 2.37
C MET A 160 -16.87 -0.13 2.11
N TRP A 161 -16.91 0.70 3.15
CA TRP A 161 -16.71 2.15 3.02
C TRP A 161 -15.37 2.51 2.36
N ALA A 162 -14.35 1.65 2.46
CA ALA A 162 -13.06 1.87 1.82
C ALA A 162 -13.11 1.71 0.29
N ALA A 163 -14.08 0.93 -0.22
CA ALA A 163 -14.28 0.74 -1.65
C ALA A 163 -14.91 1.97 -2.33
N GLU A 164 -15.62 2.79 -1.56
CA GLU A 164 -16.23 4.05 -2.02
C GLU A 164 -15.20 5.16 -2.21
N ALA A 165 -14.01 5.05 -1.57
CA ALA A 165 -12.95 6.03 -1.71
C ALA A 165 -12.47 6.12 -3.16
N PRO A 166 -12.13 7.33 -3.67
CA PRO A 166 -11.61 7.47 -5.03
C PRO A 166 -10.30 6.68 -5.24
N VAL A 167 -9.50 6.58 -4.18
CA VAL A 167 -8.27 5.79 -4.16
C VAL A 167 -8.16 5.02 -2.84
N THR A 168 -7.81 3.74 -2.92
CA THR A 168 -7.43 2.92 -1.75
C THR A 168 -5.94 2.64 -1.83
N VAL A 169 -5.18 3.10 -0.83
CA VAL A 169 -3.73 2.88 -0.75
C VAL A 169 -3.46 1.61 0.06
N ALA A 170 -2.62 0.73 -0.48
CA ALA A 170 -2.12 -0.46 0.18
C ALA A 170 -0.61 -0.31 0.45
N ILE A 171 -0.24 -0.43 1.72
CA ILE A 171 1.16 -0.42 2.17
C ILE A 171 1.61 -1.87 2.23
N VAL A 172 2.61 -2.22 1.43
CA VAL A 172 3.12 -3.58 1.28
C VAL A 172 4.57 -3.62 1.75
N CYS A 173 4.98 -4.70 2.40
CA CYS A 173 6.34 -4.87 2.91
C CYS A 173 7.07 -6.02 2.22
N ASP A 174 8.25 -5.74 1.66
CA ASP A 174 9.24 -6.74 1.30
C ASP A 174 10.14 -7.03 2.50
N TYR A 175 9.74 -8.01 3.31
CA TYR A 175 10.46 -8.41 4.53
C TYR A 175 11.93 -8.74 4.28
N SER A 176 12.26 -9.29 3.10
CA SER A 176 13.59 -9.78 2.79
C SER A 176 14.66 -8.68 2.88
N ARG A 177 14.31 -7.44 2.54
CA ARG A 177 15.23 -6.29 2.57
C ARG A 177 15.70 -5.97 3.98
N THR A 178 14.79 -6.04 4.95
CA THR A 178 15.11 -5.71 6.34
C THR A 178 15.62 -6.93 7.10
N THR A 179 15.10 -8.13 6.83
CA THR A 179 15.63 -9.36 7.45
C THR A 179 17.01 -9.74 6.92
N GLY A 180 17.37 -9.35 5.69
CA GLY A 180 18.73 -9.53 5.18
C GLY A 180 19.78 -8.79 6.02
N ARG A 181 19.41 -7.64 6.60
CA ARG A 181 20.30 -6.85 7.47
C ARG A 181 20.18 -7.21 8.95
N TYR A 182 18.97 -7.52 9.43
CA TYR A 182 18.67 -7.65 10.86
C TYR A 182 18.21 -9.05 11.29
N GLY A 183 18.30 -10.05 10.41
CA GLY A 183 17.82 -11.41 10.64
C GLY A 183 16.33 -11.45 11.00
N LYS A 184 15.96 -12.41 11.86
CA LYS A 184 14.56 -12.59 12.33
C LYS A 184 13.99 -11.34 13.00
N ARG A 185 14.84 -10.49 13.60
CA ARG A 185 14.41 -9.24 14.25
C ARG A 185 13.89 -8.21 13.24
N GLY A 186 14.32 -8.30 11.98
CA GLY A 186 13.88 -7.40 10.91
C GLY A 186 12.37 -7.37 10.69
N VAL A 187 11.65 -8.45 11.02
CA VAL A 187 10.17 -8.51 10.95
C VAL A 187 9.50 -7.47 11.86
N ARG A 188 10.16 -7.03 12.93
CA ARG A 188 9.62 -6.02 13.87
C ARG A 188 9.89 -4.58 13.43
N TYR A 189 10.74 -4.38 12.42
CA TYR A 189 11.16 -3.06 11.95
C TYR A 189 10.35 -2.57 10.75
N VAL A 190 9.34 -3.32 10.37
CA VAL A 190 8.53 -3.13 9.17
C VAL A 190 7.05 -3.18 9.49
#